data_AF-A0A3C0ZPQ2-F1
#
_entry.id   AF-A0A3C0ZPQ2-F1
#
_cell.length_a   1.000
_cell.length_b   1.000
_cell.length_c   1.000
_cell.angle_alpha   90.00
_cell.angle_beta   90.00
_cell.angle_gamma   90.00
#
_symmetry.space_group_name_H-M   'P 1'
#
loop_
_entity.id
_entity.type
_entity.pdbx_description
1 polymer ?
#
loop_
_entity_poly.entity_id
_entity_poly.type
_entity_poly.pdbx_seq_one_letter_code
_entity_poly.pdbx_strand_id
1 'polypeptide(L)'
;MHVRETLEREMTHPVQYAGSDVCAECHEESNLKKKGYHKNLSCETCHGTAKEHSEDPTGAKPNLPKKREFCSLCHTYDPSRPTGFPQINPIAHNPLKPCVSCHNPHDPKPPRVPQECQACHAEIARTKAVSPHVQLECTTCHNVPQNHKLTPRTVKATIPSERTFCGKCHGKEAAVKHVPKIDIASHGEKYLCWQCHYPHMPEVE
;
A
#
# COMPACT_ATOMS: atom_id res chain seq x y z
N MET A 1 -33.16 1.50 -30.85
CA MET A 1 -34.25 2.21 -30.14
C MET A 1 -33.85 2.48 -28.70
N HIS A 2 -33.57 1.47 -27.88
CA HIS A 2 -33.24 1.61 -26.45
C HIS A 2 -32.02 2.51 -26.09
N VAL A 3 -30.93 2.47 -26.88
CA VAL A 3 -29.74 3.31 -26.61
C VAL A 3 -30.04 4.79 -26.79
N ARG A 4 -30.88 5.16 -27.77
CA ARG A 4 -31.18 6.57 -28.07
C ARG A 4 -32.02 7.20 -26.96
N GLU A 5 -33.06 6.50 -26.52
CA GLU A 5 -33.92 6.92 -25.41
C GLU A 5 -33.13 7.01 -24.08
N THR A 6 -32.17 6.10 -23.87
CA THR A 6 -31.29 6.14 -22.69
C THR A 6 -30.38 7.37 -22.72
N LEU A 7 -29.77 7.68 -23.87
CA LEU A 7 -28.94 8.88 -24.03
C LEU A 7 -29.77 10.15 -23.84
N GLU A 8 -30.95 10.22 -24.46
CA GLU A 8 -31.88 11.35 -24.31
C GLU A 8 -32.25 11.57 -22.83
N ARG A 9 -32.51 10.51 -22.07
CA ARG A 9 -32.78 10.59 -20.63
C ARG A 9 -31.58 11.15 -19.86
N GLU A 10 -30.39 10.57 -20.01
CA GLU A 10 -29.21 11.00 -19.23
C GLU A 10 -28.79 12.44 -19.55
N MET A 11 -29.00 12.91 -20.78
CA MET A 11 -28.72 14.29 -21.18
C MET A 11 -29.61 15.33 -20.50
N THR A 12 -30.75 14.92 -19.90
CA THR A 12 -31.59 15.84 -19.12
C THR A 12 -31.03 16.16 -17.74
N HIS A 13 -30.08 15.38 -17.24
CA HIS A 13 -29.48 15.61 -15.93
C HIS A 13 -28.49 16.79 -15.98
N PRO A 14 -28.50 17.68 -14.98
CA PRO A 14 -27.58 18.81 -14.95
C PRO A 14 -26.14 18.32 -14.75
N VAL A 15 -25.22 18.82 -15.56
CA VAL A 15 -23.79 18.50 -15.46
C VAL A 15 -23.25 19.01 -14.11
N GLN A 16 -22.75 18.11 -13.27
CA GLN A 16 -22.20 18.45 -11.96
C GLN A 16 -20.67 18.56 -11.94
N TYR A 17 -20.00 18.00 -12.95
CA TYR A 17 -18.55 17.93 -13.07
C TYR A 17 -18.05 19.12 -13.90
N ALA A 18 -17.06 19.84 -13.38
CA ALA A 18 -16.41 20.94 -14.09
C ALA A 18 -15.51 20.43 -15.24
N GLY A 19 -14.94 19.24 -15.08
CA GLY A 19 -13.87 18.73 -15.94
C GLY A 19 -12.49 19.26 -15.53
N SER A 20 -11.47 18.42 -15.69
CA SER A 20 -10.12 18.69 -15.17
C SER A 20 -9.38 19.84 -15.88
N ASP A 21 -9.72 20.15 -17.14
CA ASP A 21 -9.02 21.19 -17.90
C ASP A 21 -9.33 22.60 -17.39
N VAL A 22 -10.60 22.85 -17.02
CA VAL A 22 -11.05 24.13 -16.45
C VAL A 22 -10.27 24.47 -15.17
N CYS A 23 -9.95 23.47 -14.36
CA CYS A 23 -9.17 23.69 -13.14
C CYS A 23 -7.79 24.29 -13.43
N ALA A 24 -7.15 23.91 -14.55
CA ALA A 24 -5.80 24.34 -14.89
C ALA A 24 -5.73 25.80 -15.38
N GLU A 25 -6.88 26.42 -15.69
CA GLU A 25 -6.95 27.83 -16.08
C GLU A 25 -6.75 28.78 -14.89
N CYS A 26 -7.04 28.32 -13.67
CA CYS A 26 -6.90 29.11 -12.43
C CYS A 26 -5.91 28.49 -11.42
N HIS A 27 -5.72 27.16 -11.41
CA HIS A 27 -4.89 26.46 -10.44
C HIS A 27 -3.59 25.93 -11.04
N GLU A 28 -2.48 26.61 -10.74
CA GLU A 28 -1.12 26.24 -11.15
C GLU A 28 -0.68 24.89 -10.60
N GLU A 29 -1.26 24.42 -9.50
CA GLU A 29 -0.98 23.10 -8.92
C GLU A 29 -1.31 21.97 -9.90
N SER A 30 -2.19 22.22 -10.86
CA SER A 30 -2.48 21.31 -11.98
C SER A 30 -1.22 20.95 -12.77
N ASN A 31 -0.30 21.91 -12.96
CA ASN A 31 0.96 21.68 -13.66
C ASN A 31 1.91 20.76 -12.89
N LEU A 32 1.89 20.88 -11.56
CA LEU A 32 2.65 20.00 -10.67
C LEU A 32 2.08 18.57 -10.70
N LYS A 33 0.76 18.44 -10.57
CA LYS A 33 0.05 17.15 -10.66
C LYS A 33 0.28 16.44 -11.98
N LYS A 34 0.26 17.15 -13.10
CA LYS A 34 0.52 16.60 -14.44
C LYS A 34 1.89 15.91 -14.55
N LYS A 35 2.88 16.34 -13.76
CA LYS A 35 4.23 15.75 -13.71
C LYS A 35 4.39 14.69 -12.60
N GLY A 36 3.51 14.68 -11.60
CA GLY A 36 3.56 13.78 -10.45
C GLY A 36 2.92 12.40 -10.68
N TYR A 37 2.86 11.60 -9.60
CA TYR A 37 2.30 10.23 -9.65
C TYR A 37 0.77 10.19 -9.68
N HIS A 38 0.09 11.27 -9.30
CA HIS A 38 -1.37 11.41 -9.40
C HIS A 38 -1.85 11.99 -10.74
N LYS A 39 -0.97 12.12 -11.74
CA LYS A 39 -1.28 12.76 -13.03
C LYS A 39 -2.55 12.23 -13.72
N ASN A 40 -2.86 10.94 -13.55
CA ASN A 40 -4.00 10.28 -14.20
C ASN A 40 -5.32 10.35 -13.41
N LEU A 41 -5.34 10.90 -12.19
CA LEU A 41 -6.58 11.12 -11.44
C LEU A 41 -7.25 12.41 -11.91
N SER A 42 -8.59 12.52 -11.90
CA SER A 42 -9.24 13.83 -12.06
C SER A 42 -8.98 14.67 -10.80
N CYS A 43 -8.96 16.00 -10.93
CA CYS A 43 -9.01 16.91 -9.78
C CYS A 43 -10.25 16.61 -8.92
N GLU A 44 -11.34 16.24 -9.58
CA GLU A 44 -12.64 15.99 -8.99
C GLU A 44 -12.69 14.68 -8.20
N THR A 45 -11.76 13.75 -8.47
CA THR A 45 -11.57 12.55 -7.65
C THR A 45 -11.26 12.90 -6.20
N CYS A 46 -10.59 14.05 -5.96
CA CYS A 46 -10.25 14.51 -4.61
C CYS A 46 -11.12 15.68 -4.15
N HIS A 47 -11.32 16.66 -5.03
CA HIS A 47 -11.96 17.92 -4.70
C HIS A 47 -13.48 17.93 -4.88
N GLY A 48 -14.05 16.83 -5.36
CA GLY A 48 -15.46 16.76 -5.74
C GLY A 48 -15.72 17.41 -7.10
N THR A 49 -16.97 17.41 -7.53
CA THR A 49 -17.33 17.70 -8.93
C THR A 49 -17.10 19.16 -9.34
N ALA A 50 -17.14 20.09 -8.38
CA ALA A 50 -16.66 21.48 -8.50
C ALA A 50 -17.25 22.34 -9.65
N LYS A 51 -18.36 21.94 -10.30
CA LYS A 51 -19.02 22.76 -11.34
C LYS A 51 -19.44 24.13 -10.84
N GLU A 52 -20.13 24.21 -9.70
CA GLU A 52 -20.52 25.48 -9.10
C GLU A 52 -19.30 26.36 -8.79
N HIS A 53 -18.21 25.76 -8.29
CA HIS A 53 -16.95 26.46 -8.03
C HIS A 53 -16.32 27.04 -9.31
N SER A 54 -16.45 26.34 -10.45
CA SER A 54 -15.94 26.86 -11.73
C SER A 54 -16.73 28.09 -12.24
N GLU A 55 -17.99 28.24 -11.82
CA GLU A 55 -18.88 29.34 -12.24
C GLU A 55 -18.89 30.50 -11.23
N ASP A 56 -18.76 30.20 -9.94
CA ASP A 56 -18.54 31.15 -8.86
C ASP A 56 -17.41 30.68 -7.93
N PRO A 57 -16.14 31.02 -8.26
CA PRO A 57 -14.98 30.61 -7.47
C PRO A 57 -14.96 31.15 -6.04
N THR A 58 -15.72 32.22 -5.76
CA THR A 58 -15.73 32.90 -4.46
C THR A 58 -16.85 32.42 -3.54
N GLY A 59 -18.02 32.10 -4.10
CA GLY A 59 -19.20 31.67 -3.36
C GLY A 59 -19.28 30.16 -3.13
N ALA A 60 -18.74 29.34 -4.03
CA ALA A 60 -18.72 27.89 -3.88
C ALA A 60 -17.29 27.38 -3.65
N LYS A 61 -17.08 26.66 -2.54
CA LYS A 61 -15.77 26.07 -2.20
C LYS A 61 -15.80 24.55 -2.41
N PRO A 62 -14.88 23.99 -3.21
CA PRO A 62 -14.81 22.55 -3.41
C PRO A 62 -14.31 21.86 -2.14
N ASN A 63 -14.45 20.54 -2.10
CA ASN A 63 -13.87 19.74 -1.02
C ASN A 63 -12.34 19.88 -1.04
N LEU A 64 -11.73 19.98 0.14
CA LEU A 64 -10.28 19.96 0.28
C LEU A 64 -9.91 18.85 1.26
N PRO A 65 -9.72 17.60 0.78
CA PRO A 65 -9.51 16.46 1.65
C PRO A 65 -8.16 16.58 2.37
N LYS A 66 -8.21 16.82 3.68
CA LYS A 66 -7.03 16.83 4.56
C LYS A 66 -6.97 15.64 5.51
N LYS A 67 -8.09 14.94 5.68
CA LYS A 67 -8.19 13.81 6.59
C LYS A 67 -7.62 12.54 5.95
N ARG A 68 -7.12 11.63 6.80
CA ARG A 68 -6.39 10.43 6.36
C ARG A 68 -7.28 9.47 5.58
N GLU A 69 -8.56 9.40 5.90
CA GLU A 69 -9.50 8.42 5.34
C GLU A 69 -9.59 8.55 3.82
N PHE A 70 -9.45 9.78 3.28
CA PHE A 70 -9.54 10.03 1.85
C PHE A 70 -8.38 9.39 1.08
N CYS A 71 -7.15 9.53 1.56
CA CYS A 71 -5.98 8.91 0.95
C CYS A 71 -6.04 7.38 1.07
N SER A 72 -6.54 6.90 2.20
CA SER A 72 -6.67 5.47 2.51
C SER A 72 -7.64 4.74 1.58
N LEU A 73 -8.56 5.42 0.90
CA LEU A 73 -9.44 4.80 -0.12
C LEU A 73 -8.64 4.11 -1.23
N CYS A 74 -7.50 4.68 -1.62
CA CYS A 74 -6.64 4.11 -2.65
C CYS A 74 -5.39 3.45 -2.06
N HIS A 75 -4.81 4.03 -1.00
CA HIS A 75 -3.50 3.64 -0.48
C HIS A 75 -3.55 2.63 0.68
N THR A 76 -4.71 2.11 1.05
CA THR A 76 -4.79 0.93 1.92
C THR A 76 -4.46 -0.33 1.12
N TYR A 77 -4.11 -1.42 1.81
CA TYR A 77 -3.89 -2.70 1.16
C TYR A 77 -5.15 -3.22 0.45
N ASP A 78 -4.98 -3.58 -0.81
CA ASP A 78 -5.91 -4.30 -1.67
C ASP A 78 -5.06 -5.25 -2.56
N PRO A 79 -5.29 -6.56 -2.49
CA PRO A 79 -4.53 -7.56 -3.24
C PRO A 79 -4.67 -7.42 -4.76
N SER A 80 -5.69 -6.70 -5.23
CA SER A 80 -5.94 -6.43 -6.65
C SER A 80 -5.06 -5.31 -7.21
N ARG A 81 -4.35 -4.57 -6.36
CA ARG A 81 -3.47 -3.49 -6.80
C ARG A 81 -2.21 -4.05 -7.46
N PRO A 82 -1.72 -3.42 -8.54
CA PRO A 82 -0.48 -3.83 -9.17
C PRO A 82 0.71 -3.85 -8.21
N THR A 83 1.64 -4.76 -8.44
CA THR A 83 2.94 -4.75 -7.76
C THR A 83 3.61 -3.39 -7.92
N GLY A 84 4.12 -2.83 -6.82
CA GLY A 84 4.76 -1.51 -6.81
C GLY A 84 3.80 -0.33 -6.63
N PHE A 85 2.47 -0.55 -6.64
CA PHE A 85 1.53 0.50 -6.25
C PHE A 85 1.72 0.83 -4.75
N PRO A 86 1.86 2.13 -4.38
CA PRO A 86 2.13 2.52 -3.01
C PRO A 86 0.93 2.23 -2.11
N GLN A 87 1.08 1.23 -1.25
CA GLN A 87 0.09 0.85 -0.25
C GLN A 87 0.71 0.92 1.15
N ILE A 88 -0.10 1.27 2.13
CA ILE A 88 0.29 1.42 3.53
C ILE A 88 -0.71 0.72 4.44
N ASN A 89 -0.28 0.38 5.65
CA ASN A 89 -1.21 0.16 6.76
C ASN A 89 -1.50 1.53 7.39
N PRO A 90 -2.74 2.07 7.28
CA PRO A 90 -3.07 3.39 7.78
C PRO A 90 -3.03 3.52 9.30
N ILE A 91 -3.04 2.41 10.04
CA ILE A 91 -2.91 2.40 11.51
C ILE A 91 -1.43 2.54 11.89
N ALA A 92 -0.54 1.82 11.21
CA ALA A 92 0.89 1.79 11.54
C ALA A 92 1.68 2.96 10.92
N HIS A 93 1.29 3.43 9.73
CA HIS A 93 2.05 4.44 9.00
C HIS A 93 1.82 5.85 9.57
N ASN A 94 2.68 6.26 10.51
CA ASN A 94 2.65 7.57 11.17
C ASN A 94 1.25 7.88 11.76
N PRO A 95 0.83 7.14 12.80
CA PRO A 95 -0.51 7.30 13.38
C PRO A 95 -0.77 8.76 13.79
N LEU A 96 -2.03 9.19 13.67
CA LEU A 96 -2.54 10.52 14.05
C LEU A 96 -1.99 11.73 13.27
N LYS A 97 -0.97 11.57 12.40
CA LYS A 97 -0.47 12.66 11.55
C LYS A 97 -1.24 12.71 10.22
N PRO A 98 -1.72 13.85 9.72
CA PRO A 98 -2.38 13.89 8.41
C PRO A 98 -1.37 13.61 7.29
N CYS A 99 -1.77 12.87 6.25
CA CYS A 99 -0.89 12.49 5.13
C CYS A 99 -0.23 13.70 4.48
N VAL A 100 -0.99 14.79 4.36
CA VAL A 100 -0.57 16.05 3.74
C VAL A 100 0.54 16.79 4.50
N SER A 101 0.82 16.41 5.75
CA SER A 101 1.94 16.99 6.52
C SER A 101 3.31 16.53 6.02
N CYS A 102 3.37 15.41 5.30
CA CYS A 102 4.61 14.87 4.74
C CYS A 102 4.55 14.70 3.21
N HIS A 103 3.36 14.47 2.64
CA HIS A 103 3.18 14.25 1.21
C HIS A 103 2.39 15.38 0.57
N ASN A 104 2.87 15.92 -0.55
CA ASN A 104 2.08 16.81 -1.38
C ASN A 104 1.13 15.98 -2.28
N PRO A 105 -0.21 16.08 -2.17
CA PRO A 105 -1.13 15.31 -3.01
C PRO A 105 -1.01 15.60 -4.51
N HIS A 106 -0.50 16.77 -4.88
CA HIS A 106 -0.23 17.16 -6.27
C HIS A 106 1.16 16.71 -6.74
N ASP A 107 2.04 16.25 -5.87
CA ASP A 107 3.31 15.61 -6.23
C ASP A 107 3.72 14.62 -5.15
N PRO A 108 2.98 13.50 -5.00
CA PRO A 108 3.16 12.60 -3.88
C PRO A 108 4.44 11.80 -4.08
N LYS A 109 5.53 12.33 -3.56
CA LYS A 109 6.84 11.67 -3.53
C LYS A 109 6.99 10.96 -2.19
N PRO A 110 7.21 9.63 -2.17
CA PRO A 110 7.61 8.94 -0.96
C PRO A 110 8.96 9.51 -0.48
N PRO A 111 9.11 9.87 0.81
CA PRO A 111 10.41 10.28 1.36
C PRO A 111 11.49 9.22 1.19
N ARG A 112 11.08 7.95 1.13
CA ARG A 112 11.92 6.80 0.79
C ARG A 112 11.17 5.95 -0.21
N VAL A 113 11.78 5.74 -1.38
CA VAL A 113 11.28 4.77 -2.36
C VAL A 113 11.52 3.37 -1.78
N PRO A 114 10.52 2.47 -1.77
CA PRO A 114 10.74 1.09 -1.37
C PRO A 114 11.88 0.45 -2.17
N GLN A 115 12.86 -0.12 -1.48
CA GLN A 115 14.02 -0.76 -2.09
C GLN A 115 14.01 -2.27 -1.81
N GLU A 116 14.86 -2.99 -2.55
CA GLU A 116 15.08 -4.42 -2.35
C GLU A 116 13.77 -5.23 -2.40
N CYS A 117 13.57 -6.15 -1.45
CA CYS A 117 12.41 -7.02 -1.39
C CYS A 117 11.09 -6.25 -1.30
N GLN A 118 11.09 -5.08 -0.63
CA GLN A 118 9.87 -4.31 -0.36
C GLN A 118 9.33 -3.60 -1.60
N ALA A 119 10.16 -3.40 -2.63
CA ALA A 119 9.72 -2.82 -3.90
C ALA A 119 8.63 -3.68 -4.58
N CYS A 120 8.74 -5.00 -4.47
CA CYS A 120 7.78 -5.95 -5.03
C CYS A 120 6.89 -6.60 -3.96
N HIS A 121 7.43 -6.90 -2.78
CA HIS A 121 6.75 -7.58 -1.69
C HIS A 121 6.34 -6.60 -0.58
N ALA A 122 5.83 -5.43 -0.96
CA ALA A 122 5.47 -4.37 -0.03
C ALA A 122 4.46 -4.84 1.03
N GLU A 123 3.53 -5.74 0.68
CA GLU A 123 2.59 -6.28 1.65
C GLU A 123 3.28 -7.12 2.71
N ILE A 124 4.07 -8.12 2.29
CA ILE A 124 4.83 -8.97 3.22
C ILE A 124 5.70 -8.11 4.15
N ALA A 125 6.34 -7.07 3.61
CA ALA A 125 7.14 -6.14 4.39
C ALA A 125 6.31 -5.38 5.43
N ARG A 126 5.10 -4.92 5.09
CA ARG A 126 4.18 -4.24 6.03
C ARG A 126 3.65 -5.19 7.09
N THR A 127 3.30 -6.43 6.73
CA THR A 127 2.85 -7.43 7.70
C THR A 127 3.97 -7.73 8.70
N LYS A 128 5.19 -7.96 8.19
CA LYS A 128 6.38 -8.19 9.02
C LYS A 128 6.74 -7.01 9.91
N ALA A 129 6.45 -5.78 9.48
CA ALA A 129 6.75 -4.57 10.25
C ALA A 129 6.01 -4.50 11.59
N VAL A 130 4.92 -5.26 11.75
CA VAL A 130 4.17 -5.39 13.02
C VAL A 130 4.33 -6.77 13.66
N SER A 131 5.24 -7.61 13.16
CA SER A 131 5.49 -8.94 13.71
C SER A 131 6.69 -8.96 14.67
N PRO A 132 6.84 -10.00 15.50
CA PRO A 132 8.02 -10.19 16.35
C PRO A 132 9.35 -10.28 15.56
N HIS A 133 9.29 -10.60 14.26
CA HIS A 133 10.46 -10.70 13.38
C HIS A 133 10.81 -9.38 12.68
N VAL A 134 10.22 -8.24 13.06
CA VAL A 134 10.43 -6.94 12.41
C VAL A 134 11.91 -6.58 12.23
N GLN A 135 12.77 -6.94 13.18
CA GLN A 135 14.21 -6.61 13.15
C GLN A 135 15.07 -7.52 12.26
N LEU A 136 14.55 -8.65 11.77
CA LEU A 136 15.32 -9.55 10.92
C LEU A 136 15.30 -9.09 9.46
N GLU A 137 16.40 -9.23 8.72
CA GLU A 137 16.38 -8.96 7.28
C GLU A 137 15.62 -10.06 6.53
N CYS A 138 15.02 -9.74 5.38
CA CYS A 138 14.29 -10.74 4.58
C CYS A 138 15.18 -11.94 4.19
N THR A 139 16.44 -11.66 3.89
CA THR A 139 17.46 -12.66 3.50
C THR A 139 17.98 -13.48 4.67
N THR A 140 17.62 -13.17 5.91
CA THR A 140 17.91 -14.05 7.05
C THR A 140 17.20 -15.40 6.88
N CYS A 141 15.96 -15.38 6.39
CA CYS A 141 15.14 -16.59 6.20
C CYS A 141 15.06 -17.03 4.74
N HIS A 142 15.11 -16.08 3.80
CA HIS A 142 14.95 -16.38 2.38
C HIS A 142 16.29 -16.42 1.65
N ASN A 143 16.51 -17.48 0.87
CA ASN A 143 17.57 -17.44 -0.15
C ASN A 143 16.99 -16.81 -1.42
N VAL A 144 17.56 -15.68 -1.83
CA VAL A 144 17.05 -14.85 -2.93
C VAL A 144 18.16 -14.69 -3.98
N PRO A 145 18.16 -15.51 -5.04
CA PRO A 145 19.07 -15.35 -6.17
C PRO A 145 18.93 -13.96 -6.81
N GLN A 146 20.02 -13.37 -7.30
CA GLN A 146 19.99 -12.02 -7.88
C GLN A 146 19.02 -11.91 -9.08
N ASN A 147 18.93 -12.97 -9.89
CA ASN A 147 17.99 -13.07 -11.00
C ASN A 147 16.51 -13.12 -10.57
N HIS A 148 16.17 -13.48 -9.33
CA HIS A 148 14.80 -13.32 -8.81
C HIS A 148 14.35 -11.85 -8.88
N LYS A 149 15.26 -10.89 -8.66
CA LYS A 149 14.94 -9.46 -8.72
C LYS A 149 14.65 -8.96 -10.14
N LEU A 150 15.12 -9.69 -11.16
CA LEU A 150 14.94 -9.36 -12.57
C LEU A 150 13.78 -10.14 -13.21
N THR A 151 13.68 -11.44 -12.91
CA THR A 151 12.70 -12.37 -13.50
C THR A 151 12.00 -13.21 -12.43
N PRO A 152 11.25 -12.59 -11.49
CA PRO A 152 10.70 -13.25 -10.30
C PRO A 152 9.66 -14.34 -10.60
N ARG A 153 9.07 -14.33 -11.80
CA ARG A 153 8.11 -15.36 -12.24
C ARG A 153 8.80 -16.67 -12.62
N THR A 154 10.03 -16.61 -13.09
CA THR A 154 10.80 -17.77 -13.53
C THR A 154 11.73 -18.26 -12.43
N VAL A 155 12.39 -17.33 -11.75
CA VAL A 155 13.32 -17.66 -10.66
C VAL A 155 12.69 -17.27 -9.35
N LYS A 156 12.39 -18.26 -8.51
CA LYS A 156 11.74 -18.06 -7.22
C LYS A 156 12.77 -17.95 -6.10
N ALA A 157 12.49 -17.10 -5.12
CA ALA A 157 13.15 -17.17 -3.82
C ALA A 157 12.72 -18.46 -3.10
N THR A 158 13.58 -18.99 -2.23
CA THR A 158 13.24 -20.15 -1.40
C THR A 158 12.98 -19.74 0.05
N ILE A 159 12.28 -20.61 0.77
CA ILE A 159 11.98 -20.47 2.19
C ILE A 159 12.64 -21.65 2.94
N PRO A 160 12.82 -21.58 4.26
CA PRO A 160 13.36 -22.68 5.03
C PRO A 160 12.49 -23.95 4.90
N SER A 161 13.13 -25.07 4.57
CA SER A 161 12.50 -26.38 4.43
C SER A 161 12.81 -27.34 5.57
N GLU A 162 13.52 -26.87 6.61
CA GLU A 162 13.90 -27.66 7.77
C GLU A 162 13.51 -26.96 9.08
N ARG A 163 12.98 -27.73 10.03
CA ARG A 163 12.55 -27.24 11.36
C ARG A 163 13.74 -26.71 12.18
N THR A 164 14.93 -27.26 11.94
CA THR A 164 16.20 -26.84 12.56
C THR A 164 16.51 -25.36 12.30
N PHE A 165 16.07 -24.80 11.17
CA PHE A 165 16.29 -23.39 10.84
C PHE A 165 15.64 -22.47 11.88
N CYS A 166 14.35 -22.65 12.15
CA CYS A 166 13.62 -21.88 13.18
C CYS A 166 14.19 -22.16 14.58
N GLY A 167 14.63 -23.41 14.80
CA GLY A 167 15.27 -23.86 16.03
C GLY A 167 16.57 -23.13 16.40
N LYS A 168 17.25 -22.48 15.45
CA LYS A 168 18.44 -21.66 15.74
C LYS A 168 18.14 -20.51 16.72
N CYS A 169 16.90 -20.00 16.73
CA CYS A 169 16.45 -18.95 17.64
C CYS A 169 15.42 -19.49 18.66
N HIS A 170 14.50 -20.34 18.21
CA HIS A 170 13.37 -20.82 19.02
C HIS A 170 13.60 -22.18 19.69
N GLY A 171 14.71 -22.86 19.42
CA GLY A 171 15.04 -24.11 20.09
C GLY A 171 15.26 -23.90 21.59
N LYS A 172 14.90 -24.90 22.39
CA LYS A 172 15.02 -24.88 23.86
C LYS A 172 16.38 -24.35 24.36
N GLU A 173 17.46 -24.79 23.73
CA GLU A 173 18.85 -24.43 24.08
C GLU A 173 19.40 -23.25 23.26
N ALA A 174 18.59 -22.59 22.43
CA ALA A 174 19.06 -21.49 21.59
C ALA A 174 19.38 -20.24 22.42
N ALA A 175 20.47 -19.54 22.07
CA ALA A 175 20.99 -18.39 22.83
C ALA A 175 20.10 -17.13 22.78
N VAL A 176 19.22 -17.00 21.77
CA VAL A 176 18.35 -15.83 21.59
C VAL A 176 17.36 -15.75 22.75
N LYS A 177 17.39 -14.66 23.53
CA LYS A 177 16.51 -14.45 24.68
C LYS A 177 15.19 -13.80 24.28
N HIS A 178 14.18 -13.89 25.14
CA HIS A 178 12.87 -13.23 24.97
C HIS A 178 12.11 -13.60 23.69
N VAL A 179 12.28 -14.83 23.23
CA VAL A 179 11.50 -15.44 22.15
C VAL A 179 10.88 -16.75 22.66
N PRO A 180 9.74 -17.19 22.11
CA PRO A 180 9.17 -18.50 22.45
C PRO A 180 10.20 -19.62 22.26
N LYS A 181 10.33 -20.47 23.29
CA LYS A 181 11.25 -21.62 23.30
C LYS A 181 10.45 -22.91 23.19
N ILE A 182 10.81 -23.73 22.22
CA ILE A 182 10.15 -25.00 21.95
C ILE A 182 11.16 -26.13 21.78
N ASP A 183 10.70 -27.34 22.03
CA ASP A 183 11.44 -28.55 21.69
C ASP A 183 11.17 -28.89 20.22
N ILE A 184 12.21 -28.77 19.39
CA ILE A 184 12.14 -29.04 17.95
C ILE A 184 11.85 -30.52 17.69
N ALA A 185 12.15 -31.43 18.62
CA ALA A 185 11.83 -32.84 18.42
C ALA A 185 10.31 -33.08 18.46
N SER A 186 9.63 -32.53 19.47
CA SER A 186 8.24 -32.86 19.80
C SER A 186 7.19 -31.84 19.32
N HIS A 187 7.54 -30.58 19.09
CA HIS A 187 6.56 -29.55 18.74
C HIS A 187 6.12 -29.60 17.26
N GLY A 188 4.94 -30.15 16.98
CA GLY A 188 4.36 -30.17 15.63
C GLY A 188 5.05 -31.15 14.67
N GLU A 189 5.55 -32.28 15.20
CA GLU A 189 6.50 -33.26 14.62
C GLU A 189 6.45 -33.49 13.10
N LYS A 190 5.26 -33.45 12.48
CA LYS A 190 5.01 -33.73 11.06
C LYS A 190 5.00 -32.50 10.15
N TYR A 191 4.99 -31.30 10.71
CA TYR A 191 4.82 -30.04 9.99
C TYR A 191 6.06 -29.16 10.11
N LEU A 192 6.36 -28.42 9.04
CA LEU A 192 7.26 -27.28 9.09
C LEU A 192 6.59 -26.15 9.87
N CYS A 193 7.39 -25.40 10.63
CA CYS A 193 6.89 -24.35 11.52
C CYS A 193 5.97 -23.37 10.79
N TRP A 194 6.31 -22.97 9.56
CA TRP A 194 5.53 -22.02 8.76
C TRP A 194 4.17 -22.52 8.27
N GLN A 195 3.90 -23.83 8.36
CA GLN A 195 2.58 -24.39 8.05
C GLN A 195 1.54 -24.06 9.11
N CYS A 196 1.98 -23.71 10.33
CA CYS A 196 1.11 -23.28 11.44
C CYS A 196 1.41 -21.84 11.89
N HIS A 197 2.68 -21.41 11.83
CA HIS A 197 3.16 -20.10 12.28
C HIS A 197 3.61 -19.26 11.09
N TYR A 198 2.78 -18.32 10.61
CA TYR A 198 3.19 -17.47 9.50
C TYR A 198 4.16 -16.37 9.98
N PRO A 199 5.48 -16.44 9.73
CA PRO A 199 6.48 -15.63 10.47
C PRO A 199 6.42 -14.12 10.19
N HIS A 200 5.73 -13.74 9.10
CA HIS A 200 5.48 -12.34 8.76
C HIS A 200 4.29 -11.75 9.50
N MET A 201 3.36 -12.56 10.02
CA MET A 201 2.22 -12.07 10.79
C MET A 201 2.61 -11.87 12.26
N PRO A 202 1.97 -10.91 12.95
CA PRO A 202 1.92 -10.96 14.40
C PRO A 202 1.27 -12.29 14.79
N GLU A 203 1.92 -13.07 15.65
CA GLU A 203 1.27 -14.28 16.18
C GLU A 203 0.03 -13.83 16.94
N VAL A 204 -1.11 -14.46 16.65
CA VAL A 204 -2.31 -14.32 17.47
C VAL A 204 -2.02 -15.01 18.80
N GLU A 205 -2.26 -14.30 19.90
CA GLU A 205 -2.25 -14.85 21.26
C GLU A 205 -3.19 -16.06 21.39
#